data_AF-A0A355FKJ5-F1
#
_entry.id   AF-A0A355FKJ5-F1
#
_cell.length_a   1.000
_cell.length_b   1.000
_cell.length_c   1.000
_cell.angle_alpha   90.00
_cell.angle_beta   90.00
_cell.angle_gamma   90.00
#
_symmetry.space_group_name_H-M   'P 1'
#
loop_
_entity.id
_entity.type
_entity.pdbx_description
1 polymer ?
#
loop_
_entity_poly.entity_id
_entity_poly.type
_entity_poly.pdbx_seq_one_letter_code
_entity_poly.pdbx_strand_id
1 'polypeptide(L)'
;VDSFDQVDKASLLKTAKRVMDAIKVDGDNVVIKLVQPYPPFLAILARNSSWTAIINKEWMIKNGAWDGKAENWTKWHNLQTEEQVLFEKAMGTGPYKQVEWNRSNSRHTMEAHADYWQGPAAIKTVIVNNGVTEFNTRKLMLQRGEADAIYVPVENSPQVEGMEGVTLIRNLPRLNNVCAIFNQEINAVDNEFVGSGKLDGNGIPADFFSDVNIRRAFSYAFDYNSFIKDVVLGEASVPYGVLPVGLSDFFDTDGFQYSYD
;
A
#
# COMPACT_ATOMS: atom_id res chain seq x y z
N VAL A 1 0.86 -4.88 25.05
CA VAL A 1 0.80 -3.87 26.13
C VAL A 1 -0.32 -2.95 25.72
N ASP A 2 -1.46 -3.07 26.38
CA ASP A 2 -2.68 -2.38 25.93
C ASP A 2 -2.69 -0.92 26.42
N SER A 3 -1.86 -0.59 27.42
CA SER A 3 -1.53 0.78 27.83
C SER A 3 -0.12 0.89 28.41
N PHE A 4 0.60 1.97 28.10
CA PHE A 4 1.91 2.27 28.66
C PHE A 4 1.88 2.60 30.16
N ASP A 5 0.73 2.97 30.71
CA ASP A 5 0.60 3.28 32.15
C ASP A 5 0.82 2.06 33.04
N GLN A 6 0.74 0.85 32.45
CA GLN A 6 1.00 -0.42 33.12
C GLN A 6 2.48 -0.84 33.06
N VAL A 7 3.34 -0.06 32.41
CA VAL A 7 4.77 -0.36 32.25
C VAL A 7 5.58 0.68 33.00
N ASP A 8 6.56 0.24 33.78
CA ASP A 8 7.40 1.16 34.55
C ASP A 8 8.28 2.03 33.63
N LYS A 9 8.55 3.26 34.08
CA LYS A 9 9.31 4.25 33.29
C LYS A 9 10.73 3.77 32.93
N ALA A 10 11.37 2.96 33.78
CA ALA A 10 12.71 2.47 33.51
C ALA A 10 12.70 1.44 32.38
N SER A 11 11.69 0.57 32.31
CA SER A 11 11.48 -0.36 31.21
C SER A 11 11.16 0.35 29.88
N LEU A 12 10.34 1.41 29.91
CA LEU A 12 10.07 2.23 28.73
C LEU A 12 11.34 2.93 28.21
N LEU A 13 12.14 3.50 29.11
CA LEU A 13 13.41 4.13 28.78
C LEU A 13 14.43 3.10 28.24
N LYS A 14 14.51 1.92 28.86
CA LYS A 14 15.39 0.83 28.41
C LYS A 14 15.01 0.36 27.00
N THR A 15 13.72 0.28 26.70
CA THR A 15 13.22 -0.06 25.36
C THR A 15 13.64 0.98 24.33
N ALA A 16 13.40 2.26 24.61
CA ALA A 16 13.80 3.35 23.72
C ALA A 16 15.31 3.35 23.45
N LYS A 17 16.13 3.27 24.51
CA LYS A 17 17.60 3.23 24.40
C LYS A 17 18.07 2.05 23.57
N ARG A 18 17.48 0.86 23.75
CA ARG A 18 17.83 -0.32 22.94
C ARG A 18 17.62 -0.09 21.44
N VAL A 19 16.54 0.58 21.05
CA VAL A 19 16.26 0.89 19.64
C VAL A 19 17.19 1.98 19.13
N MET A 20 17.37 3.06 19.90
CA MET A 20 18.23 4.18 19.53
C MET A 20 19.71 3.77 19.41
N ASP A 21 20.20 2.91 20.30
CA ASP A 21 21.58 2.40 20.26
C ASP A 21 21.86 1.47 19.07
N ALA A 22 20.81 0.92 18.45
CA ALA A 22 20.91 0.07 17.28
C ALA A 22 21.17 0.86 15.99
N ILE A 23 20.94 2.18 15.99
CA ILE A 23 21.12 3.05 14.81
C ILE A 23 22.13 4.15 15.19
N LYS A 24 23.30 4.13 14.56
CA LYS A 24 24.38 5.09 14.83
C LYS A 24 24.80 5.83 13.58
N VAL A 25 25.19 7.08 13.75
CA VAL A 25 25.84 7.87 12.71
C VAL A 25 27.35 7.81 12.95
N ASP A 26 28.11 7.47 11.91
CA ASP A 26 29.57 7.40 11.92
C ASP A 26 30.12 8.13 10.70
N GLY A 27 30.43 9.42 10.88
CA GLY A 27 30.71 10.34 9.77
C GLY A 27 29.51 10.42 8.83
N ASP A 28 29.73 10.10 7.55
CA ASP A 28 28.70 10.06 6.52
C ASP A 28 27.94 8.71 6.47
N ASN A 29 28.23 7.78 7.39
CA ASN A 29 27.62 6.46 7.42
C ASN A 29 26.48 6.39 8.45
N VAL A 30 25.46 5.59 8.13
CA VAL A 30 24.47 5.13 9.10
C VAL A 30 24.70 3.64 9.34
N VAL A 31 25.02 3.28 10.58
CA VAL A 31 25.25 1.89 11.02
C VAL A 31 23.99 1.38 11.71
N ILE A 32 23.36 0.36 11.15
CA ILE A 32 22.18 -0.30 11.71
C ILE A 32 22.57 -1.69 12.19
N LYS A 33 22.53 -1.91 13.51
CA LYS A 33 22.83 -3.19 14.15
C LYS A 33 21.56 -4.01 14.34
N LEU A 34 21.41 -5.06 13.54
CA LEU A 34 20.33 -6.02 13.69
C LEU A 34 20.59 -6.95 14.88
N VAL A 35 19.51 -7.39 15.55
CA VAL A 35 19.60 -8.34 16.66
C VAL A 35 20.03 -9.73 16.18
N GLN A 36 19.64 -10.09 14.95
CA GLN A 36 20.00 -11.32 14.26
C GLN A 36 20.06 -11.06 12.75
N PRO A 37 20.70 -11.93 11.96
CA PRO A 37 20.63 -11.84 10.50
C PRO A 37 19.18 -11.81 10.01
N TYR A 38 18.86 -10.84 9.16
CA TYR A 38 17.53 -10.69 8.57
C TYR A 38 17.65 -10.42 7.07
N PRO A 39 17.62 -11.47 6.23
CA PRO A 39 17.83 -11.34 4.79
C PRO A 39 16.95 -10.29 4.07
N PRO A 40 15.66 -10.10 4.42
CA PRO A 40 14.82 -9.09 3.77
C PRO A 40 15.19 -7.63 4.07
N PHE A 41 16.13 -7.38 4.99
CA PHE A 41 16.41 -6.03 5.50
C PHE A 41 16.74 -5.01 4.40
N LEU A 42 17.64 -5.36 3.47
CA LEU A 42 18.03 -4.45 2.38
C LEU A 42 16.86 -4.17 1.43
N ALA A 43 16.04 -5.18 1.14
CA ALA A 43 14.85 -5.01 0.31
C ALA A 43 13.84 -4.06 0.99
N ILE A 44 13.67 -4.16 2.32
CA ILE A 44 12.81 -3.24 3.09
C ILE A 44 13.34 -1.81 3.03
N LEU A 45 14.66 -1.61 3.20
CA LEU A 45 15.28 -0.29 3.10
C LEU A 45 15.05 0.37 1.73
N ALA A 46 15.10 -0.42 0.66
CA ALA A 46 14.92 0.07 -0.71
C ALA A 46 13.44 0.17 -1.15
N ARG A 47 12.48 -0.36 -0.38
CA ARG A 47 11.10 -0.53 -0.85
C ARG A 47 10.34 0.80 -0.85
N ASN A 48 9.54 1.01 -1.90
CA ASN A 48 8.69 2.18 -2.13
C ASN A 48 7.48 2.31 -1.15
N SER A 49 7.43 1.57 -0.05
CA SER A 49 6.30 1.60 0.89
C SER A 49 6.35 2.79 1.86
N SER A 50 7.13 3.83 1.57
CA SER A 50 7.41 5.02 2.41
C SER A 50 7.96 4.77 3.82
N TRP A 51 8.02 3.52 4.30
CA TRP A 51 8.43 3.17 5.66
C TRP A 51 9.87 3.58 6.00
N THR A 52 10.73 3.66 4.99
CA THR A 52 12.17 3.95 5.12
C THR A 52 12.54 5.27 4.43
N ALA A 53 11.56 6.12 4.13
CA ALA A 53 11.80 7.43 3.57
C ALA A 53 12.63 8.28 4.55
N ILE A 54 13.70 8.89 4.04
CA ILE A 54 14.56 9.76 4.83
C ILE A 54 13.96 11.16 4.90
N ILE A 55 13.80 11.67 6.11
CA ILE A 55 13.22 13.00 6.39
C ILE A 55 14.21 13.86 7.17
N ASN A 56 14.07 15.19 7.06
CA ASN A 56 14.95 16.12 7.76
C ASN A 56 14.56 16.25 9.24
N LYS A 57 15.42 15.73 10.14
CA LYS A 57 15.18 15.71 11.59
C LYS A 57 14.94 17.10 12.18
N GLU A 58 15.78 18.07 11.86
CA GLU A 58 15.68 19.42 12.43
C GLU A 58 14.38 20.11 12.02
N TRP A 59 14.01 19.99 10.75
CA TRP A 59 12.76 20.51 10.22
C TRP A 59 11.56 19.83 10.88
N MET A 60 11.59 18.51 11.05
CA MET A 60 10.53 17.76 11.72
C MET A 60 10.34 18.25 13.16
N ILE A 61 11.42 18.35 13.94
CA ILE A 61 11.38 18.85 15.32
C ILE A 61 10.83 20.28 15.38
N LYS A 62 11.32 21.18 14.50
CA LYS A 62 10.83 22.56 14.41
C LYS A 62 9.34 22.65 14.10
N ASN A 63 8.79 21.67 13.40
CA ASN A 63 7.37 21.60 13.05
C ASN A 63 6.55 20.78 14.05
N GLY A 64 7.10 20.46 15.23
CA GLY A 64 6.38 19.81 16.30
C GLY A 64 6.37 18.29 16.22
N ALA A 65 7.38 17.67 15.61
CA ALA A 65 7.61 16.22 15.70
C ALA A 65 8.39 15.86 16.97
N TRP A 66 8.59 14.55 17.17
CA TRP A 66 9.40 14.02 18.27
C TRP A 66 10.81 14.60 18.29
N ASP A 67 11.23 15.11 19.45
CA ASP A 67 12.57 15.68 19.68
C ASP A 67 13.69 14.62 19.73
N GLY A 68 13.34 13.34 19.61
CA GLY A 68 14.28 12.23 19.63
C GLY A 68 14.80 11.88 21.02
N LYS A 69 14.11 12.33 22.08
CA LYS A 69 14.47 11.98 23.47
C LYS A 69 13.85 10.65 23.89
N ALA A 70 14.66 9.78 24.47
CA ALA A 70 14.24 8.45 24.89
C ALA A 70 13.19 8.47 26.01
N GLU A 71 13.07 9.58 26.74
CA GLU A 71 12.20 9.72 27.91
C GLU A 71 10.73 9.97 27.54
N ASN A 72 10.43 10.41 26.32
CA ASN A 72 9.10 10.89 25.94
C ASN A 72 8.52 10.22 24.68
N TRP A 73 9.16 9.17 24.16
CA TRP A 73 8.76 8.51 22.89
C TRP A 73 7.32 7.98 22.90
N THR A 74 6.80 7.57 24.06
CA THR A 74 5.45 7.00 24.18
C THR A 74 4.35 7.98 23.78
N LYS A 75 4.59 9.29 23.89
CA LYS A 75 3.67 10.33 23.39
C LYS A 75 3.51 10.26 21.86
N TRP A 76 4.50 9.73 21.15
CA TRP A 76 4.56 9.70 19.68
C TRP A 76 4.22 8.32 19.10
N HIS A 77 3.89 7.37 19.96
CA HIS A 77 3.47 6.04 19.55
C HIS A 77 2.03 6.06 19.05
N ASN A 78 1.81 5.53 17.84
CA ASN A 78 0.48 5.33 17.25
C ASN A 78 -0.39 6.60 17.24
N LEU A 79 0.21 7.74 16.87
CA LEU A 79 -0.50 8.99 16.67
C LEU A 79 -1.60 8.84 15.62
N GLN A 80 -2.72 9.54 15.81
CA GLN A 80 -3.72 9.65 14.76
C GLN A 80 -3.10 10.33 13.53
N THR A 81 -3.57 9.97 12.35
CA THR A 81 -2.97 10.42 11.09
C THR A 81 -2.93 11.94 11.00
N GLU A 82 -3.99 12.61 11.45
CA GLU A 82 -4.16 14.07 11.45
C GLU A 82 -3.22 14.79 12.42
N GLU A 83 -2.72 14.08 13.43
CA GLU A 83 -1.78 14.62 14.43
C GLU A 83 -0.32 14.53 13.95
N GLN A 84 -0.06 13.82 12.86
CA GLN A 84 1.29 13.67 12.32
C GLN A 84 1.72 14.93 11.56
N VAL A 85 2.97 15.36 11.77
CA VAL A 85 3.52 16.58 11.14
C VAL A 85 3.41 16.57 9.62
N LEU A 86 3.57 15.40 9.00
CA LEU A 86 3.54 15.24 7.54
C LEU A 86 2.12 15.08 6.97
N PHE A 87 1.07 15.19 7.79
CA PHE A 87 -0.30 15.12 7.30
C PHE A 87 -0.67 16.31 6.41
N GLU A 88 -0.30 17.53 6.82
CA GLU A 88 -0.58 18.76 6.07
C GLU A 88 0.68 19.38 5.44
N LYS A 89 1.85 18.79 5.67
CA LYS A 89 3.13 19.35 5.23
C LYS A 89 3.95 18.29 4.52
N ALA A 90 4.63 18.70 3.46
CA ALA A 90 5.59 17.85 2.76
C ALA A 90 7.01 18.38 2.97
N MET A 91 7.93 17.49 3.31
CA MET A 91 9.36 17.78 3.32
C MET A 91 10.12 16.50 2.92
N GLY A 92 10.85 16.57 1.82
CA GLY A 92 11.58 15.43 1.29
C GLY A 92 12.71 15.86 0.35
N THR A 93 13.47 14.88 -0.13
CA THR A 93 14.62 15.08 -1.02
C THR A 93 14.38 14.56 -2.43
N GLY A 94 13.13 14.26 -2.78
CA GLY A 94 12.73 13.70 -4.07
C GLY A 94 12.83 14.71 -5.24
N PRO A 95 12.54 14.23 -6.47
CA PRO A 95 12.64 15.03 -7.70
C PRO A 95 11.57 16.11 -7.85
N TYR A 96 10.54 16.10 -7.01
CA TYR A 96 9.45 17.08 -7.04
C TYR A 96 9.14 17.60 -5.64
N LYS A 97 8.68 18.86 -5.56
CA LYS A 97 8.18 19.52 -4.36
C LYS A 97 6.67 19.67 -4.45
N GLN A 98 5.95 19.34 -3.37
CA GLN A 98 4.51 19.62 -3.27
C GLN A 98 4.27 21.13 -3.20
N VAL A 99 3.45 21.65 -4.11
CA VAL A 99 3.07 23.08 -4.15
C VAL A 99 1.66 23.28 -3.61
N GLU A 100 0.72 22.42 -4.01
CA GLU A 100 -0.68 22.51 -3.61
C GLU A 100 -1.27 21.10 -3.45
N TRP A 101 -2.03 20.88 -2.38
CA TRP A 101 -2.95 19.74 -2.31
C TRP A 101 -4.38 20.25 -2.14
N ASN A 102 -5.16 20.16 -3.21
CA ASN A 102 -6.58 20.47 -3.18
C ASN A 102 -7.36 19.22 -2.73
N ARG A 103 -7.78 19.21 -1.47
CA ARG A 103 -8.49 18.08 -0.85
C ARG A 103 -9.91 17.89 -1.40
N SER A 104 -10.58 18.93 -1.91
CA SER A 104 -11.96 18.80 -2.38
C SER A 104 -12.07 17.98 -3.67
N ASN A 105 -10.98 17.81 -4.40
CA ASN A 105 -10.90 17.03 -5.63
C ASN A 105 -9.68 16.11 -5.69
N SER A 106 -9.05 15.83 -4.53
CA SER A 106 -7.86 14.96 -4.43
C SER A 106 -6.76 15.28 -5.46
N ARG A 107 -6.53 16.57 -5.74
CA ARG A 107 -5.57 17.03 -6.74
C ARG A 107 -4.28 17.50 -6.09
N HIS A 108 -3.16 16.96 -6.54
CA HIS A 108 -1.82 17.34 -6.12
C HIS A 108 -1.13 18.10 -7.25
N THR A 109 -0.63 19.30 -6.96
CA THR A 109 0.25 20.05 -7.85
C THR A 109 1.66 20.01 -7.28
N MET A 110 2.62 19.59 -8.08
CA MET A 110 4.02 19.49 -7.70
C MET A 110 4.91 20.18 -8.75
N GLU A 111 6.01 20.78 -8.31
CA GLU A 111 7.02 21.40 -9.18
C GLU A 111 8.33 20.62 -9.15
N ALA A 112 9.10 20.66 -10.24
CA ALA A 112 10.41 20.05 -10.30
C ALA A 112 11.33 20.64 -9.22
N HIS A 113 12.01 19.77 -8.47
CA HIS A 113 13.00 20.17 -7.50
C HIS A 113 14.30 20.54 -8.23
N ALA A 114 14.53 21.84 -8.41
CA ALA A 114 15.69 22.37 -9.14
C ALA A 114 17.05 21.82 -8.62
N ASP A 115 17.16 21.66 -7.31
CA ASP A 115 18.36 21.18 -6.61
C ASP A 115 18.32 19.68 -6.30
N TYR A 116 17.50 18.90 -7.03
CA TYR A 116 17.48 17.45 -6.85
C TYR A 116 18.86 16.87 -7.16
N TRP A 117 19.34 15.96 -6.31
CA TRP A 117 20.71 15.46 -6.34
C TRP A 117 21.05 14.65 -7.60
N GLN A 118 20.06 14.14 -8.34
CA GLN A 118 20.27 13.51 -9.66
C GLN A 118 20.05 14.48 -10.84
N GLY A 119 19.95 15.78 -10.56
CA GLY A 119 19.57 16.80 -11.52
C GLY A 119 18.05 17.02 -11.59
N PRO A 120 17.59 18.20 -12.02
CA PRO A 120 16.16 18.54 -12.03
C PRO A 120 15.37 17.65 -13.01
N ALA A 121 14.13 17.34 -12.63
CA ALA A 121 13.21 16.62 -13.51
C ALA A 121 12.89 17.43 -14.78
N ALA A 122 12.78 16.76 -15.92
CA ALA A 122 12.49 17.39 -17.21
C ALA A 122 11.07 18.00 -17.27
N ILE A 123 10.11 17.37 -16.60
CA ILE A 123 8.74 17.88 -16.46
C ILE A 123 8.75 18.91 -15.32
N LYS A 124 8.44 20.17 -15.64
CA LYS A 124 8.52 21.27 -14.66
C LYS A 124 7.41 21.23 -13.63
N THR A 125 6.23 20.75 -14.02
CA THR A 125 5.03 20.70 -13.17
C THR A 125 4.31 19.39 -13.40
N VAL A 126 3.99 18.69 -12.33
CA VAL A 126 3.21 17.46 -12.34
C VAL A 126 1.91 17.71 -11.60
N ILE A 127 0.80 17.36 -12.24
CA ILE A 127 -0.53 17.39 -11.62
C ILE A 127 -1.04 15.96 -11.54
N VAL A 128 -1.27 15.47 -10.32
CA VAL A 128 -1.92 14.18 -10.08
C VAL A 128 -3.34 14.44 -9.63
N ASN A 129 -4.31 14.08 -10.46
CA ASN A 129 -5.73 14.33 -10.19
C ASN A 129 -6.45 13.02 -9.84
N ASN A 130 -6.44 12.67 -8.55
CA ASN A 130 -7.09 11.46 -8.06
C ASN A 130 -8.61 11.63 -7.83
N GLY A 131 -9.16 12.82 -8.07
CA GLY A 131 -10.60 13.07 -7.96
C GLY A 131 -11.42 12.50 -9.13
N VAL A 132 -10.77 12.10 -10.23
CA VAL A 132 -11.46 11.55 -11.42
C VAL A 132 -11.47 10.02 -11.35
N THR A 133 -12.44 9.48 -10.61
CA THR A 133 -12.56 8.04 -10.33
C THR A 133 -13.21 7.24 -11.47
N GLU A 134 -14.04 7.88 -12.29
CA GLU A 134 -14.74 7.22 -13.39
C GLU A 134 -13.87 7.06 -14.64
N PHE A 135 -13.77 5.83 -15.15
CA PHE A 135 -12.95 5.51 -16.34
C PHE A 135 -13.36 6.33 -17.57
N ASN A 136 -14.66 6.45 -17.85
CA ASN A 136 -15.14 7.18 -19.03
C ASN A 136 -14.75 8.67 -18.99
N THR A 137 -14.73 9.27 -17.80
CA THR A 137 -14.27 10.65 -17.61
C THR A 137 -12.77 10.75 -17.87
N ARG A 138 -11.96 9.84 -17.33
CA ARG A 138 -10.51 9.79 -17.61
C ARG A 138 -10.22 9.62 -19.10
N LYS A 139 -10.94 8.72 -19.78
CA LYS A 139 -10.82 8.49 -21.23
C LYS A 139 -11.10 9.75 -22.03
N LEU A 140 -12.17 10.48 -21.69
CA LEU A 140 -12.53 11.73 -22.38
C LEU A 140 -11.48 12.82 -22.16
N MET A 141 -10.93 12.94 -20.95
CA MET A 141 -9.84 13.87 -20.66
C MET A 141 -8.60 13.55 -21.50
N LEU A 142 -8.23 12.27 -21.60
CA LEU A 142 -7.12 11.81 -22.45
C LEU A 142 -7.35 12.19 -23.93
N GLN A 143 -8.55 11.92 -24.45
CA GLN A 143 -8.91 12.25 -25.85
C GLN A 143 -8.86 13.74 -26.16
N ARG A 144 -9.12 14.60 -25.17
CA ARG A 144 -9.09 16.06 -25.30
C ARG A 144 -7.71 16.66 -25.04
N GLY A 145 -6.72 15.85 -24.66
CA GLY A 145 -5.42 16.35 -24.22
C GLY A 145 -5.46 17.07 -22.86
N GLU A 146 -6.50 16.85 -22.06
CA GLU A 146 -6.61 17.36 -20.69
C GLU A 146 -5.86 16.47 -19.68
N ALA A 147 -5.52 15.24 -20.06
CA ALA A 147 -4.68 14.32 -19.29
C ALA A 147 -3.64 13.67 -20.20
N ASP A 148 -2.39 13.61 -19.76
CA ASP A 148 -1.30 12.95 -20.51
C ASP A 148 -1.22 11.44 -20.25
N ALA A 149 -1.73 10.98 -19.10
CA ALA A 149 -1.74 9.58 -18.71
C ALA A 149 -2.93 9.28 -17.79
N ILE A 150 -3.51 8.08 -17.93
CA ILE A 150 -4.64 7.61 -17.11
C ILE A 150 -4.45 6.15 -16.71
N TYR A 151 -5.07 5.76 -15.59
CA TYR A 151 -5.29 4.35 -15.27
C TYR A 151 -6.48 3.80 -16.06
N VAL A 152 -6.28 2.67 -16.73
CA VAL A 152 -7.28 1.92 -17.50
C VAL A 152 -7.46 0.54 -16.84
N PRO A 153 -8.65 0.23 -16.29
CA PRO A 153 -8.99 -1.13 -15.88
C PRO A 153 -8.89 -2.11 -17.06
N VAL A 154 -8.50 -3.35 -16.81
CA VAL A 154 -8.19 -4.33 -17.88
C VAL A 154 -9.42 -4.58 -18.75
N GLU A 155 -10.59 -4.72 -18.14
CA GLU A 155 -11.89 -4.89 -18.78
C GLU A 155 -12.30 -3.71 -19.68
N ASN A 156 -11.68 -2.54 -19.48
CA ASN A 156 -11.91 -1.34 -20.28
C ASN A 156 -10.83 -1.09 -21.33
N SER A 157 -9.74 -1.87 -21.33
CA SER A 157 -8.65 -1.75 -22.30
C SER A 157 -9.10 -1.80 -23.77
N PRO A 158 -10.12 -2.59 -24.19
CA PRO A 158 -10.57 -2.58 -25.59
C PRO A 158 -11.16 -1.24 -26.04
N GLN A 159 -11.57 -0.38 -25.12
CA GLN A 159 -12.10 0.95 -25.45
C GLN A 159 -11.00 2.00 -25.71
N VAL A 160 -9.75 1.67 -25.42
CA VAL A 160 -8.57 2.54 -25.58
C VAL A 160 -7.60 2.00 -26.62
N GLU A 161 -7.68 0.70 -26.92
CA GLU A 161 -6.86 0.05 -27.94
C GLU A 161 -7.04 0.70 -29.32
N GLY A 162 -5.92 1.05 -29.95
CA GLY A 162 -5.90 1.72 -31.26
C GLY A 162 -6.30 3.19 -31.26
N MET A 163 -6.52 3.83 -30.10
CA MET A 163 -6.79 5.26 -30.01
C MET A 163 -5.60 6.06 -30.55
N GLU A 164 -5.86 6.97 -31.49
CA GLU A 164 -4.83 7.80 -32.12
C GLU A 164 -4.08 8.64 -31.07
N GLY A 165 -2.75 8.67 -31.18
CA GLY A 165 -1.89 9.42 -30.26
C GLY A 165 -1.74 8.80 -28.86
N VAL A 166 -2.37 7.65 -28.58
CA VAL A 166 -2.33 6.99 -27.27
C VAL A 166 -1.54 5.69 -27.35
N THR A 167 -0.61 5.50 -26.41
CA THR A 167 0.07 4.22 -26.19
C THR A 167 -0.58 3.50 -25.02
N LEU A 168 -1.22 2.36 -25.28
CA LEU A 168 -1.77 1.49 -24.25
C LEU A 168 -0.70 0.50 -23.79
N ILE A 169 -0.30 0.58 -22.51
CA ILE A 169 0.67 -0.33 -21.90
C ILE A 169 -0.09 -1.43 -21.16
N ARG A 170 0.03 -2.67 -21.63
CA ARG A 170 -0.64 -3.88 -21.07
C ARG A 170 0.39 -4.84 -20.49
N ASN A 171 -0.06 -5.82 -19.70
CA ASN A 171 0.78 -6.91 -19.19
C ASN A 171 2.03 -6.42 -18.43
N LEU A 172 1.92 -5.30 -17.70
CA LEU A 172 3.01 -4.83 -16.84
C LEU A 172 3.27 -5.90 -15.76
N PRO A 173 4.48 -6.47 -15.68
CA PRO A 173 4.80 -7.44 -14.64
C PRO A 173 4.61 -6.82 -13.26
N ARG A 174 3.74 -7.43 -12.45
CA ARG A 174 3.49 -7.02 -11.07
C ARG A 174 3.71 -8.20 -10.14
N LEU A 175 4.38 -7.94 -9.02
CA LEU A 175 4.48 -8.88 -7.93
C LEU A 175 3.23 -8.76 -7.05
N ASN A 176 2.10 -9.24 -7.56
CA ASN A 176 0.83 -9.26 -6.82
C ASN A 176 0.08 -10.57 -7.03
N ASN A 177 -0.73 -10.90 -6.03
CA ASN A 177 -1.81 -11.88 -6.13
C ASN A 177 -3.12 -11.16 -5.82
N VAL A 178 -4.20 -11.58 -6.47
CA VAL A 178 -5.55 -11.14 -6.14
C VAL A 178 -6.19 -12.28 -5.34
N CYS A 179 -6.70 -11.98 -4.15
CA CYS A 179 -7.34 -12.97 -3.29
C CYS A 179 -8.63 -12.43 -2.68
N ALA A 180 -9.58 -13.33 -2.45
CA ALA A 180 -10.67 -13.10 -1.52
C ALA A 180 -10.16 -13.39 -0.10
N ILE A 181 -10.44 -12.49 0.85
CA ILE A 181 -10.06 -12.66 2.25
C ILE A 181 -11.28 -13.18 3.03
N PHE A 182 -11.12 -14.36 3.63
CA PHE A 182 -12.14 -14.96 4.47
C PHE A 182 -11.88 -14.62 5.95
N ASN A 183 -12.60 -13.63 6.47
CA ASN A 183 -12.53 -13.25 7.88
C ASN A 183 -13.15 -14.35 8.75
N GLN A 184 -12.34 -14.97 9.61
CA GLN A 184 -12.77 -16.12 10.42
C GLN A 184 -13.52 -15.72 11.69
N GLU A 185 -13.45 -14.44 12.05
CA GLU A 185 -14.20 -13.84 13.15
C GLU A 185 -14.41 -12.36 12.81
N ILE A 186 -15.66 -11.90 12.86
CA ILE A 186 -16.02 -10.50 12.68
C ILE A 186 -16.78 -9.98 13.90
N ASN A 187 -16.71 -8.67 14.14
CA ASN A 187 -17.57 -8.05 15.14
C ASN A 187 -19.02 -8.01 14.59
N ALA A 188 -19.93 -8.71 15.27
CA ALA A 188 -21.36 -8.75 14.93
C ALA A 188 -22.19 -7.68 15.66
N VAL A 189 -21.61 -6.97 16.64
CA VAL A 189 -22.29 -5.88 17.35
C VAL A 189 -22.53 -4.72 16.37
N ASP A 190 -23.78 -4.27 16.28
CA ASP A 190 -24.21 -3.19 15.39
C ASP A 190 -23.79 -3.37 13.92
N ASN A 191 -23.73 -4.62 13.45
CA ASN A 191 -23.31 -4.96 12.10
C ASN A 191 -24.50 -5.47 11.26
N GLU A 192 -25.06 -4.61 10.41
CA GLU A 192 -26.21 -4.99 9.56
C GLU A 192 -25.88 -6.07 8.51
N PHE A 193 -24.60 -6.26 8.16
CA PHE A 193 -24.20 -7.21 7.13
C PHE A 193 -24.29 -8.69 7.57
N VAL A 194 -24.43 -8.98 8.86
CA VAL A 194 -24.59 -10.38 9.35
C VAL A 194 -26.05 -10.86 9.32
N GLY A 195 -27.00 -9.96 9.06
CA GLY A 195 -28.43 -10.28 9.04
C GLY A 195 -28.91 -10.85 10.37
N SER A 196 -29.51 -12.05 10.34
CA SER A 196 -29.96 -12.78 11.55
C SER A 196 -28.83 -13.22 12.49
N GLY A 197 -27.57 -13.16 12.05
CA GLY A 197 -26.42 -13.70 12.78
C GLY A 197 -26.38 -15.23 12.84
N LYS A 198 -27.20 -15.91 12.02
CA LYS A 198 -27.35 -17.37 11.98
C LYS A 198 -27.37 -17.84 10.54
N LEU A 199 -26.88 -19.05 10.30
CA LEU A 199 -26.97 -19.68 8.98
C LEU A 199 -28.40 -20.19 8.72
N ASP A 200 -29.34 -19.26 8.52
CA ASP A 200 -30.78 -19.52 8.38
C ASP A 200 -31.37 -18.98 7.06
N GLY A 201 -30.50 -18.57 6.14
CA GLY A 201 -30.88 -17.95 4.87
C GLY A 201 -31.17 -16.44 4.95
N ASN A 202 -31.28 -15.88 6.16
CA ASN A 202 -31.42 -14.44 6.40
C ASN A 202 -30.17 -13.82 7.04
N GLY A 203 -29.08 -14.58 7.13
CA GLY A 203 -27.83 -14.13 7.74
C GLY A 203 -26.74 -15.19 7.71
N ILE A 204 -25.63 -14.85 8.36
CA ILE A 204 -24.49 -15.75 8.62
C ILE A 204 -23.96 -15.50 10.04
N PRO A 205 -23.41 -16.52 10.72
CA PRO A 205 -22.76 -16.32 12.00
C PRO A 205 -21.45 -15.53 11.86
N ALA A 206 -21.01 -14.90 12.95
CA ALA A 206 -19.80 -14.06 12.99
C ALA A 206 -18.50 -14.82 12.68
N ASP A 207 -18.52 -16.14 12.83
CA ASP A 207 -17.42 -17.07 12.59
C ASP A 207 -17.65 -17.94 11.35
N PHE A 208 -18.54 -17.53 10.43
CA PHE A 208 -18.96 -18.33 9.27
C PHE A 208 -17.79 -18.92 8.47
N PHE A 209 -16.72 -18.14 8.26
CA PHE A 209 -15.56 -18.63 7.52
C PHE A 209 -14.49 -19.31 8.38
N SER A 210 -14.73 -19.55 9.67
CA SER A 210 -13.83 -20.34 10.52
C SER A 210 -13.74 -21.80 10.06
N ASP A 211 -14.83 -22.36 9.52
CA ASP A 211 -14.84 -23.70 8.93
C ASP A 211 -14.05 -23.74 7.60
N VAL A 212 -13.01 -24.57 7.58
CA VAL A 212 -12.18 -24.79 6.39
C VAL A 212 -12.97 -25.34 5.20
N ASN A 213 -14.02 -26.12 5.45
CA ASN A 213 -14.83 -26.71 4.39
C ASN A 213 -15.70 -25.65 3.69
N ILE A 214 -16.17 -24.63 4.43
CA ILE A 214 -16.87 -23.48 3.83
C ILE A 214 -15.90 -22.72 2.92
N ARG A 215 -14.68 -22.41 3.38
CA ARG A 215 -13.67 -21.72 2.55
C ARG A 215 -13.30 -22.52 1.30
N ARG A 216 -13.18 -23.85 1.43
CA ARG A 216 -12.97 -24.76 0.29
C ARG A 216 -14.15 -24.71 -0.68
N ALA A 217 -15.39 -24.80 -0.19
CA ALA A 217 -16.58 -24.74 -1.04
C ALA A 217 -16.63 -23.45 -1.88
N PHE A 218 -16.33 -22.30 -1.28
CA PHE A 218 -16.21 -21.03 -2.03
C PHE A 218 -15.08 -21.06 -3.08
N SER A 219 -13.97 -21.72 -2.77
CA SER A 219 -12.83 -21.83 -3.68
C SER A 219 -13.14 -22.74 -4.88
N TYR A 220 -13.91 -23.81 -4.68
CA TYR A 220 -14.41 -24.70 -5.73
C TYR A 220 -15.59 -24.10 -6.51
N ALA A 221 -16.38 -23.22 -5.91
CA ALA A 221 -17.52 -22.58 -6.56
C ALA A 221 -17.15 -21.40 -7.50
N PHE A 222 -15.87 -20.99 -7.54
CA PHE A 222 -15.42 -19.89 -8.38
C PHE A 222 -14.92 -20.39 -9.74
N ASP A 223 -15.54 -19.94 -10.83
CA ASP A 223 -15.09 -20.24 -12.19
C ASP A 223 -13.89 -19.37 -12.59
N TYR A 224 -12.69 -19.81 -12.19
CA TYR A 224 -11.43 -19.12 -12.49
C TYR A 224 -11.21 -18.92 -13.99
N ASN A 225 -11.59 -19.89 -14.83
CA ASN A 225 -11.32 -19.85 -16.26
C ASN A 225 -12.18 -18.78 -16.94
N SER A 226 -13.48 -18.75 -16.63
CA SER A 226 -14.38 -17.73 -17.16
C SER A 226 -13.99 -16.34 -16.66
N PHE A 227 -13.60 -16.20 -15.38
CA PHE A 227 -13.10 -14.93 -14.86
C PHE A 227 -11.84 -14.45 -15.60
N ILE A 228 -10.84 -15.33 -15.76
CA ILE A 228 -9.59 -14.98 -16.45
C ILE A 228 -9.85 -14.55 -17.89
N LYS A 229 -10.70 -15.31 -18.59
CA LYS A 229 -11.01 -15.05 -19.99
C LYS A 229 -11.86 -13.81 -20.20
N ASP A 230 -12.97 -13.69 -19.47
CA ASP A 230 -14.04 -12.74 -19.80
C ASP A 230 -13.94 -11.43 -19.01
N VAL A 231 -13.32 -11.44 -17.81
CA VAL A 231 -13.18 -10.23 -16.97
C VAL A 231 -11.81 -9.58 -17.15
N VAL A 232 -10.73 -10.36 -16.98
CA VAL A 232 -9.36 -9.84 -17.06
C VAL A 232 -8.67 -10.13 -18.40
N LEU A 233 -9.44 -10.54 -19.41
CA LEU A 233 -9.02 -10.64 -20.82
C LEU A 233 -7.72 -11.44 -21.04
N GLY A 234 -7.51 -12.48 -20.24
CA GLY A 234 -6.31 -13.33 -20.28
C GLY A 234 -5.06 -12.73 -19.62
N GLU A 235 -5.14 -11.55 -18.99
CA GLU A 235 -4.00 -10.90 -18.31
C GLU A 235 -3.75 -11.40 -16.88
N ALA A 236 -4.24 -12.59 -16.54
CA ALA A 236 -4.03 -13.22 -15.25
C ALA A 236 -3.89 -14.74 -15.38
N SER A 237 -3.36 -15.36 -14.34
CA SER A 237 -3.28 -16.81 -14.18
C SER A 237 -3.83 -17.22 -12.82
N VAL A 238 -4.31 -18.46 -12.70
CA VAL A 238 -4.68 -19.02 -11.40
C VAL A 238 -3.43 -19.09 -10.52
N PRO A 239 -3.42 -18.51 -9.32
CA PRO A 239 -2.27 -18.59 -8.44
C PRO A 239 -2.09 -20.03 -7.95
N TYR A 240 -0.84 -20.50 -7.88
CA TYR A 240 -0.48 -21.80 -7.27
C TYR A 240 -0.26 -21.69 -5.75
N GLY A 241 -0.27 -20.47 -5.23
CA GLY A 241 -0.07 -20.17 -3.82
C GLY A 241 0.05 -18.68 -3.58
N VAL A 242 0.58 -18.32 -2.41
CA VAL A 242 0.71 -16.92 -1.98
C VAL A 242 1.84 -16.15 -2.67
N LEU A 243 2.75 -16.85 -3.35
CA LEU A 243 3.87 -16.25 -4.07
C LEU A 243 3.47 -15.95 -5.52
N PRO A 244 3.60 -14.70 -6.00
CA PRO A 244 3.36 -14.37 -7.40
C PRO A 244 4.37 -15.05 -8.34
N VAL A 245 3.94 -15.37 -9.56
CA VAL A 245 4.76 -16.06 -10.58
C VAL A 245 6.07 -15.34 -10.94
N GLY A 246 6.14 -14.01 -10.76
CA GLY A 246 7.36 -13.22 -10.98
C GLY A 246 8.51 -13.53 -10.01
N LEU A 247 8.27 -14.35 -8.98
CA LEU A 247 9.28 -14.91 -8.07
C LEU A 247 9.49 -16.40 -8.37
N SER A 248 9.69 -16.74 -9.65
CA SER A 248 9.66 -18.11 -10.19
C SER A 248 10.56 -19.10 -9.45
N ASP A 249 11.71 -18.66 -8.92
CA ASP A 249 12.64 -19.53 -8.20
C ASP A 249 12.11 -20.02 -6.84
N PHE A 250 11.02 -19.41 -6.35
CA PHE A 250 10.34 -19.75 -5.10
C PHE A 250 8.93 -20.32 -5.34
N PHE A 251 8.60 -20.58 -6.59
CA PHE A 251 7.25 -20.93 -7.04
C PHE A 251 7.16 -22.43 -7.35
N ASP A 252 6.21 -23.11 -6.72
CA ASP A 252 5.90 -24.51 -7.01
C ASP A 252 4.77 -24.59 -8.03
N THR A 253 5.13 -24.84 -9.29
CA THR A 253 4.16 -25.04 -10.39
C THR A 253 3.39 -26.35 -10.28
N ASP A 254 3.82 -27.27 -9.43
CA ASP A 254 3.15 -28.56 -9.20
C ASP A 254 2.22 -28.49 -7.96
N GLY A 255 2.12 -27.30 -7.35
CA GLY A 255 1.27 -27.04 -6.19
C GLY A 255 -0.22 -27.25 -6.48
N PHE A 256 -0.97 -27.63 -5.43
CA PHE A 256 -2.41 -27.83 -5.51
C PHE A 256 -3.15 -26.54 -5.92
N GLN A 257 -4.09 -26.67 -6.85
CA GLN A 257 -5.01 -25.61 -7.25
C GLN A 257 -6.46 -26.08 -7.13
N TYR A 258 -7.33 -25.17 -6.69
CA TYR A 258 -8.76 -25.40 -6.77
C TYR A 258 -9.21 -25.37 -8.22
N SER A 259 -10.04 -26.34 -8.60
CA SER A 259 -10.78 -26.34 -9.86
C SER A 259 -12.23 -25.92 -9.61
N TYR A 260 -12.91 -25.44 -10.64
CA TYR A 260 -14.36 -25.23 -10.57
C TYR A 260 -15.08 -26.60 -10.63
N ASP A 261 -15.70 -27.02 -9.51
CA ASP A 261 -16.45 -28.30 -9.35
C ASP A 261 -17.47 -28.19 -8.19
#